data_AF-A0AAF0B2W8-F1
#
_entry.id   AF-A0AAF0B2W8-F1
#
_cell.length_a   1.000
_cell.length_b   1.000
_cell.length_c   1.000
_cell.angle_alpha   90.00
_cell.angle_beta   90.00
_cell.angle_gamma   90.00
#
_symmetry.space_group_name_H-M   'P 1'
#
loop_
_entity.id
_entity.type
_entity.pdbx_description
1 polymer ?
#
loop_
_entity_poly.entity_id
_entity_poly.type
_entity_poly.pdbx_seq_one_letter_code
_entity_poly.pdbx_strand_id
1 'polypeptide(L)'
;MLTSTVCKEFDSLREKIPDELDDLVNYMTTSGALKQHCPDKECKTYSNIINGGCLWLLDTFYDGKSVFFHYADGKIDIVVYIMMWLGYKLNHKLNTEFSNINEFYEKNMKTYHGYKKNIDYVDGYSTYKDLINKHNYVFNIPKENMSKFYDAFKSLCKLYTECDDNESNYNSYLEKTQEFVKKYEQLKDLNISEGSPYYQLFSILSKDYDNLKNKCSYFPPLLTYSLISIALIFVAIPIFLGISYKYSLFGFRKRFQKQKLREKIKNVKKRVNH
;
A
#
# COMPACT_ATOMS: atom_id res chain seq x y z
N MET A 1 3.72 -12.09 -12.36
CA MET A 1 4.26 -10.84 -12.92
C MET A 1 3.15 -9.85 -13.17
N LEU A 2 3.23 -8.72 -12.48
CA LEU A 2 2.28 -7.61 -12.54
C LEU A 2 2.36 -6.86 -13.89
N THR A 3 1.22 -6.34 -14.34
CA THR A 3 1.09 -5.51 -15.54
C THR A 3 0.15 -4.34 -15.27
N SER A 4 0.18 -3.30 -16.11
CA SER A 4 -0.79 -2.20 -16.02
C SER A 4 -2.24 -2.69 -16.18
N THR A 5 -2.49 -3.70 -17.02
CA THR A 5 -3.83 -4.30 -17.17
C THR A 5 -4.31 -4.93 -15.87
N VAL A 6 -3.46 -5.70 -15.18
CA VAL A 6 -3.83 -6.26 -13.85
C VAL A 6 -4.17 -5.11 -12.89
N CYS A 7 -3.34 -4.08 -12.85
CA CYS A 7 -3.57 -2.91 -12.00
C CYS A 7 -4.87 -2.16 -12.30
N LYS A 8 -5.24 -2.01 -13.58
CA LYS A 8 -6.48 -1.37 -14.02
C LYS A 8 -7.73 -2.13 -13.55
N GLU A 9 -7.69 -3.46 -13.49
CA GLU A 9 -8.81 -4.24 -12.95
C GLU A 9 -8.94 -4.06 -11.43
N PHE A 10 -7.81 -3.97 -10.70
CA PHE A 10 -7.83 -3.61 -9.29
C PHE A 10 -8.35 -2.16 -9.07
N ASP A 11 -7.99 -1.21 -9.93
CA ASP A 11 -8.53 0.16 -9.89
C ASP A 11 -10.04 0.16 -10.17
N SER A 12 -10.49 -0.58 -11.18
CA SER A 12 -11.91 -0.78 -11.50
C SER A 12 -12.70 -1.37 -10.33
N LEU A 13 -12.09 -2.26 -9.54
CA LEU A 13 -12.68 -2.75 -8.30
C LEU A 13 -12.71 -1.68 -7.22
N ARG A 14 -11.62 -0.91 -7.04
CA ARG A 14 -11.54 0.18 -6.05
C ARG A 14 -12.56 1.29 -6.31
N GLU A 15 -12.88 1.59 -7.57
CA GLU A 15 -13.94 2.53 -7.91
C GLU A 15 -15.32 2.05 -7.41
N LYS A 16 -15.57 0.74 -7.48
CA LYS A 16 -16.82 0.11 -7.03
C LYS A 16 -16.84 -0.14 -5.52
N ILE A 17 -15.67 -0.41 -4.94
CA ILE A 17 -15.43 -0.71 -3.53
C ILE A 17 -14.30 0.19 -3.02
N PRO A 18 -14.58 1.47 -2.70
CA PRO A 18 -13.57 2.43 -2.27
C PRO A 18 -12.82 1.99 -1.00
N ASP A 19 -11.57 2.42 -0.86
CA ASP A 19 -10.73 2.12 0.32
C ASP A 19 -11.17 2.92 1.57
N GLU A 20 -11.74 4.11 1.41
CA GLU A 20 -11.97 5.07 2.50
C GLU A 20 -13.43 5.17 3.00
N LEU A 21 -14.33 4.24 2.66
CA LEU A 21 -15.74 4.34 3.10
C LEU A 21 -16.08 3.43 4.28
N ASP A 22 -16.54 4.04 5.38
CA ASP A 22 -17.10 3.38 6.56
C ASP A 22 -18.46 2.71 6.30
N ASP A 23 -19.24 3.17 5.32
CA ASP A 23 -20.58 2.65 4.98
C ASP A 23 -20.72 2.26 3.50
N LEU A 24 -20.14 1.10 3.17
CA LEU A 24 -20.17 0.50 1.84
C LEU A 24 -21.59 0.12 1.34
N VAL A 25 -22.54 -0.05 2.27
CA VAL A 25 -23.91 -0.54 2.02
C VAL A 25 -24.75 0.45 1.21
N ASN A 26 -24.55 1.76 1.41
CA ASN A 26 -25.30 2.79 0.67
C ASN A 26 -24.78 3.03 -0.76
N TYR A 27 -23.54 2.64 -1.06
CA TYR A 27 -22.90 2.92 -2.36
C TYR A 27 -23.08 1.80 -3.39
N MET A 28 -23.39 0.58 -2.95
CA MET A 28 -23.49 -0.63 -3.79
C MET A 28 -24.78 -0.74 -4.61
N THR A 29 -25.38 0.40 -4.96
CA THR A 29 -26.54 0.46 -5.84
C THR A 29 -26.15 0.22 -7.31
N THR A 30 -24.88 0.37 -7.71
CA THR A 30 -24.55 0.78 -9.10
C THR A 30 -23.64 -0.10 -9.97
N SER A 31 -23.27 -1.34 -9.63
CA SER A 31 -22.66 -2.23 -10.64
C SER A 31 -23.26 -3.63 -10.70
N GLY A 32 -23.95 -3.94 -11.80
CA GLY A 32 -24.60 -5.24 -12.02
C GLY A 32 -23.60 -6.40 -12.08
N ALA A 33 -22.40 -6.16 -12.63
CA ALA A 33 -21.36 -7.18 -12.76
C ALA A 33 -20.85 -7.68 -11.39
N LEU A 34 -20.59 -6.78 -10.43
CA LEU A 34 -20.13 -7.19 -9.10
C LEU A 34 -21.24 -7.91 -8.32
N LYS A 35 -22.50 -7.49 -8.49
CA LYS A 35 -23.66 -8.12 -7.84
C LYS A 35 -23.81 -9.61 -8.16
N GLN A 36 -23.49 -10.02 -9.39
CA GLN A 36 -23.56 -11.42 -9.80
C GLN A 36 -22.55 -12.33 -9.08
N HIS A 37 -21.48 -11.77 -8.54
CA HIS A 37 -20.43 -12.52 -7.84
C HIS A 37 -20.67 -12.60 -6.33
N CYS A 38 -21.65 -11.87 -5.79
CA CYS A 38 -21.99 -11.96 -4.37
C CYS A 38 -22.74 -13.25 -4.05
N PRO A 39 -22.48 -13.89 -2.89
CA PRO A 39 -23.15 -15.13 -2.49
C PRO A 39 -24.68 -15.06 -2.43
N ASP A 40 -25.21 -13.91 -2.03
CA ASP A 40 -26.65 -13.61 -1.96
C ASP A 40 -27.21 -13.01 -3.26
N LYS A 41 -26.37 -12.80 -4.29
CA LYS A 41 -26.67 -12.11 -5.56
C LYS A 41 -27.17 -10.67 -5.42
N GLU A 42 -27.14 -10.13 -4.20
CA GLU A 42 -27.70 -8.83 -3.85
C GLU A 42 -26.66 -7.92 -3.17
N CYS A 43 -25.58 -8.52 -2.64
CA CYS A 43 -24.50 -7.90 -1.89
C CYS A 43 -24.98 -7.04 -0.71
N LYS A 44 -25.92 -7.57 0.09
CA LYS A 44 -26.59 -6.80 1.15
C LYS A 44 -25.69 -6.47 2.34
N THR A 45 -24.68 -7.30 2.59
CA THR A 45 -23.81 -7.18 3.77
C THR A 45 -22.38 -6.91 3.35
N TYR A 46 -21.63 -6.15 4.14
CA TYR A 46 -20.21 -5.88 3.90
C TYR A 46 -19.41 -7.15 3.56
N SER A 47 -19.66 -8.23 4.29
CA SER A 47 -19.04 -9.54 4.04
C SER A 47 -19.34 -10.09 2.64
N ASN A 48 -20.59 -10.00 2.19
CA ASN A 48 -20.97 -10.42 0.84
C ASN A 48 -20.33 -9.53 -0.24
N ILE A 49 -20.17 -8.23 0.03
CA ILE A 49 -19.52 -7.27 -0.89
C ILE A 49 -18.06 -7.64 -1.09
N ILE A 50 -17.31 -7.78 0.00
CA ILE A 50 -15.88 -8.09 -0.04
C ILE A 50 -15.65 -9.47 -0.64
N ASN A 51 -16.47 -10.45 -0.28
CA ASN A 51 -16.45 -11.78 -0.87
C ASN A 51 -16.72 -11.74 -2.39
N GLY A 52 -17.75 -11.02 -2.82
CA GLY A 52 -18.08 -10.86 -4.23
C GLY A 52 -16.98 -10.13 -5.02
N GLY A 53 -16.34 -9.12 -4.43
CA GLY A 53 -15.19 -8.45 -5.04
C GLY A 53 -13.96 -9.35 -5.21
N CYS A 54 -13.69 -10.20 -4.23
CA CYS A 54 -12.66 -11.24 -4.33
C CYS A 54 -12.96 -12.23 -5.46
N LEU A 55 -14.20 -12.75 -5.49
CA LEU A 55 -14.60 -13.69 -6.52
C LEU A 55 -14.58 -13.05 -7.92
N TRP A 56 -14.98 -11.79 -8.04
CA TRP A 56 -14.90 -11.04 -9.28
C TRP A 56 -13.46 -10.94 -9.79
N LEU A 57 -12.47 -10.62 -8.94
CA LEU A 57 -11.05 -10.62 -9.37
C LEU A 57 -10.58 -12.00 -9.79
N LEU A 58 -10.98 -13.05 -9.07
CA LEU A 58 -10.63 -14.44 -9.43
C LEU A 58 -11.24 -14.82 -10.77
N ASP A 59 -12.51 -14.48 -11.03
CA ASP A 59 -13.12 -14.72 -12.33
C ASP A 59 -12.46 -13.89 -13.44
N THR A 60 -12.12 -12.63 -13.18
CA THR A 60 -11.42 -11.79 -14.14
C THR A 60 -10.08 -12.40 -14.56
N PHE A 61 -9.30 -12.98 -13.65
CA PHE A 61 -7.95 -13.45 -13.97
C PHE A 61 -7.83 -14.97 -14.17
N TYR A 62 -8.68 -15.76 -13.52
CA TYR A 62 -8.57 -17.22 -13.44
C TYR A 62 -9.71 -17.98 -14.15
N ASP A 63 -10.73 -17.29 -14.68
CA ASP A 63 -11.70 -17.90 -15.60
C ASP A 63 -11.14 -17.95 -17.02
N GLY A 64 -11.06 -19.15 -17.61
CA GLY A 64 -10.59 -19.35 -18.99
C GLY A 64 -11.46 -18.68 -20.05
N LYS A 65 -12.66 -18.21 -19.69
CA LYS A 65 -13.53 -17.40 -20.56
C LYS A 65 -13.27 -15.90 -20.47
N SER A 66 -12.54 -15.43 -19.45
CA SER A 66 -12.24 -14.02 -19.28
C SER A 66 -11.20 -13.57 -20.30
N VAL A 67 -11.37 -12.39 -20.91
CA VAL A 67 -10.35 -11.82 -21.81
C VAL A 67 -9.01 -11.54 -21.12
N PHE A 68 -8.99 -11.51 -19.77
CA PHE A 68 -7.78 -11.25 -18.99
C PHE A 68 -7.08 -12.51 -18.47
N PHE A 69 -7.57 -13.70 -18.84
CA PHE A 69 -7.06 -14.97 -18.31
C PHE A 69 -5.56 -15.16 -18.57
N HIS A 70 -5.08 -14.75 -19.75
CA HIS A 70 -3.67 -14.80 -20.14
C HIS A 70 -2.73 -13.97 -19.26
N TYR A 71 -3.25 -12.99 -18.52
CA TYR A 71 -2.43 -12.23 -17.57
C TYR A 71 -2.10 -13.04 -16.32
N ALA A 72 -2.87 -14.07 -16.00
CA ALA A 72 -2.65 -14.99 -14.89
C ALA A 72 -2.12 -16.36 -15.31
N ASP A 73 -2.05 -16.64 -16.61
CA ASP A 73 -1.46 -17.86 -17.17
C ASP A 73 -0.02 -18.04 -16.67
N GLY A 74 0.23 -19.15 -15.99
CA GLY A 74 1.48 -19.45 -15.27
C GLY A 74 1.87 -18.44 -14.17
N LYS A 75 1.03 -17.45 -13.85
CA LYS A 75 1.32 -16.33 -12.93
C LYS A 75 0.44 -16.42 -11.68
N ILE A 76 0.95 -17.16 -10.71
CA ILE A 76 0.29 -17.41 -9.43
C ILE A 76 0.30 -16.16 -8.54
N ASP A 77 1.28 -15.26 -8.71
CA ASP A 77 1.45 -14.04 -7.91
C ASP A 77 0.19 -13.15 -7.82
N ILE A 78 -0.69 -13.18 -8.84
CA ILE A 78 -1.91 -12.36 -8.86
C ILE A 78 -2.84 -12.75 -7.71
N VAL A 79 -2.96 -14.04 -7.36
CA VAL A 79 -3.78 -14.46 -6.21
C VAL A 79 -3.30 -13.82 -4.91
N VAL A 80 -1.99 -13.65 -4.75
CA VAL A 80 -1.41 -13.03 -3.56
C VAL A 80 -1.84 -11.57 -3.47
N TYR A 81 -1.89 -10.84 -4.59
CA TYR A 81 -2.43 -9.46 -4.60
C TYR A 81 -3.94 -9.42 -4.32
N ILE A 82 -4.72 -10.39 -4.81
CA ILE A 82 -6.15 -10.50 -4.49
C ILE A 82 -6.34 -10.72 -2.98
N MET A 83 -5.56 -11.63 -2.39
CA MET A 83 -5.60 -11.93 -0.96
C MET A 83 -5.08 -10.77 -0.11
N MET A 84 -4.13 -9.99 -0.61
CA MET A 84 -3.63 -8.77 0.03
C MET A 84 -4.70 -7.68 0.06
N TRP A 85 -5.42 -7.48 -1.07
CA TRP A 85 -6.59 -6.59 -1.12
C TRP A 85 -7.68 -7.04 -0.13
N LEU A 86 -7.99 -8.34 -0.09
CA LEU A 86 -8.95 -8.91 0.85
C LEU A 86 -8.57 -8.62 2.29
N GLY A 87 -7.31 -8.89 2.65
CA GLY A 87 -6.80 -8.64 3.99
C GLY A 87 -6.89 -7.17 4.37
N TYR A 88 -6.47 -6.27 3.48
CA TYR A 88 -6.58 -4.83 3.69
C TYR A 88 -8.02 -4.38 3.93
N LYS A 89 -8.98 -4.84 3.10
CA LYS A 89 -10.39 -4.47 3.27
C LYS A 89 -10.93 -4.95 4.61
N LEU A 90 -10.70 -6.22 4.94
CA LEU A 90 -11.21 -6.80 6.18
C LEU A 90 -10.62 -6.17 7.44
N ASN A 91 -9.46 -5.49 7.38
CA ASN A 91 -8.80 -4.90 8.54
C ASN A 91 -9.72 -4.05 9.44
N HIS A 92 -10.68 -3.32 8.86
CA HIS A 92 -11.62 -2.48 9.61
C HIS A 92 -12.70 -3.28 10.37
N LYS A 93 -12.94 -4.54 9.96
CA LYS A 93 -13.93 -5.45 10.56
C LYS A 93 -13.29 -6.58 11.37
N LEU A 94 -11.95 -6.64 11.40
CA LEU A 94 -11.22 -7.55 12.28
C LEU A 94 -11.43 -7.14 13.75
N ASN A 95 -11.58 -8.14 14.61
CA ASN A 95 -11.90 -8.06 16.04
C ASN A 95 -13.32 -7.58 16.39
N THR A 96 -14.12 -7.18 15.40
CA THR A 96 -15.54 -6.84 15.61
C THR A 96 -16.46 -7.91 15.02
N GLU A 97 -16.23 -8.32 13.77
CA GLU A 97 -17.02 -9.34 13.07
C GLU A 97 -16.26 -10.65 12.87
N PHE A 98 -14.92 -10.59 12.76
CA PHE A 98 -14.04 -11.74 12.54
C PHE A 98 -12.78 -11.63 13.38
N SER A 99 -12.29 -12.72 13.97
CA SER A 99 -11.04 -12.74 14.72
C SER A 99 -9.81 -12.54 13.83
N ASN A 100 -9.83 -13.08 12.61
CA ASN A 100 -8.76 -12.96 11.61
C ASN A 100 -9.32 -13.23 10.19
N ILE A 101 -8.47 -13.02 9.17
CA ILE A 101 -8.84 -13.22 7.76
C ILE A 101 -9.16 -14.70 7.48
N ASN A 102 -8.48 -15.64 8.14
CA ASN A 102 -8.71 -17.07 7.95
C ASN A 102 -10.12 -17.48 8.40
N GLU A 103 -10.64 -16.93 9.49
CA GLU A 103 -12.02 -17.14 9.92
C GLU A 103 -13.03 -16.66 8.86
N PHE A 104 -12.79 -15.47 8.28
CA PHE A 104 -13.62 -14.97 7.19
C PHE A 104 -13.62 -15.92 5.99
N TYR A 105 -12.43 -16.40 5.59
CA TYR A 105 -12.28 -17.33 4.47
C TYR A 105 -13.04 -18.65 4.71
N GLU A 106 -12.85 -19.27 5.88
CA GLU A 106 -13.50 -20.55 6.23
C GLU A 106 -15.03 -20.42 6.26
N LYS A 107 -15.55 -19.33 6.83
CA LYS A 107 -16.99 -19.12 7.02
C LYS A 107 -17.71 -18.68 5.74
N ASN A 108 -17.11 -17.77 4.97
CA ASN A 108 -17.81 -17.06 3.89
C ASN A 108 -17.36 -17.47 2.48
N MET A 109 -16.12 -17.96 2.30
CA MET A 109 -15.55 -18.20 0.96
C MET A 109 -15.39 -19.69 0.65
N LYS A 110 -14.71 -20.45 1.51
CA LYS A 110 -14.20 -21.80 1.21
C LYS A 110 -15.26 -22.79 0.73
N THR A 111 -16.47 -22.72 1.29
CA THR A 111 -17.57 -23.64 0.97
C THR A 111 -18.45 -23.14 -0.17
N TYR A 112 -18.37 -21.85 -0.51
CA TYR A 112 -19.18 -21.23 -1.55
C TYR A 112 -18.79 -21.75 -2.94
N HIS A 113 -19.81 -22.10 -3.73
CA HIS A 113 -19.64 -22.77 -5.02
C HIS A 113 -18.79 -21.97 -6.02
N GLY A 114 -18.81 -20.63 -5.96
CA GLY A 114 -17.97 -19.78 -6.80
C GLY A 114 -16.47 -20.06 -6.65
N TYR A 115 -16.00 -20.40 -5.45
CA TYR A 115 -14.58 -20.74 -5.22
C TYR A 115 -14.23 -22.18 -5.61
N LYS A 116 -15.22 -23.03 -5.89
CA LYS A 116 -15.01 -24.39 -6.41
C LYS A 116 -14.92 -24.43 -7.93
N LYS A 117 -14.97 -23.27 -8.59
CA LYS A 117 -14.81 -23.13 -10.04
C LYS A 117 -13.42 -23.62 -10.46
N ASN A 118 -13.38 -24.37 -11.55
CA ASN A 118 -12.16 -24.98 -12.07
C ASN A 118 -11.25 -23.96 -12.73
N ILE A 119 -9.94 -24.21 -12.67
CA ILE A 119 -8.91 -23.47 -13.40
C ILE A 119 -8.23 -24.46 -14.35
N ASP A 120 -8.32 -24.21 -15.66
CA ASP A 120 -7.88 -25.19 -16.66
C ASP A 120 -6.43 -24.95 -17.14
N TYR A 121 -5.84 -23.81 -16.83
CA TYR A 121 -4.58 -23.34 -17.43
C TYR A 121 -3.52 -22.89 -16.40
N VAL A 122 -3.69 -23.24 -15.13
CA VAL A 122 -2.68 -22.96 -14.10
C VAL A 122 -2.18 -24.27 -13.51
N ASP A 123 -0.99 -24.67 -13.91
CA ASP A 123 -0.39 -25.95 -13.52
C ASP A 123 -0.34 -26.14 -12.00
N GLY A 124 -0.90 -27.26 -11.55
CA GLY A 124 -0.93 -27.64 -10.14
C GLY A 124 -2.08 -27.03 -9.33
N TYR A 125 -3.04 -26.32 -9.97
CA TYR A 125 -4.18 -25.72 -9.28
C TYR A 125 -5.48 -26.11 -9.99
N SER A 126 -6.35 -26.84 -9.30
CA SER A 126 -7.60 -27.32 -9.90
C SER A 126 -8.75 -26.33 -9.75
N THR A 127 -8.78 -25.55 -8.67
CA THR A 127 -9.87 -24.60 -8.37
C THR A 127 -9.36 -23.30 -7.73
N TYR A 128 -10.18 -22.25 -7.72
CA TYR A 128 -9.86 -21.01 -6.99
C TYR A 128 -9.59 -21.25 -5.51
N LYS A 129 -10.35 -22.16 -4.89
CA LYS A 129 -10.13 -22.59 -3.51
C LYS A 129 -8.73 -23.18 -3.33
N ASP A 130 -8.26 -24.00 -4.26
CA ASP A 130 -6.92 -24.61 -4.17
C ASP A 130 -5.81 -23.58 -4.33
N LEU A 131 -6.01 -22.58 -5.21
CA LEU A 131 -5.14 -21.43 -5.39
C LEU A 131 -4.98 -20.63 -4.10
N ILE A 132 -6.09 -20.29 -3.44
CA ILE A 132 -6.10 -19.58 -2.16
C ILE A 132 -5.46 -20.42 -1.05
N ASN A 133 -5.82 -21.71 -0.94
CA ASN A 133 -5.32 -22.58 0.13
C ASN A 133 -3.80 -22.72 0.10
N LYS A 134 -3.20 -22.80 -1.09
CA LYS A 134 -1.73 -22.85 -1.24
C LYS A 134 -1.03 -21.54 -0.86
N HIS A 135 -1.75 -20.41 -0.88
CA HIS A 135 -1.23 -19.09 -0.50
C HIS A 135 -1.84 -18.57 0.79
N ASN A 136 -2.43 -19.45 1.61
CA ASN A 136 -3.12 -19.05 2.85
C ASN A 136 -2.19 -18.38 3.88
N TYR A 137 -0.87 -18.48 3.70
CA TYR A 137 0.11 -17.75 4.51
C TYR A 137 -0.13 -16.24 4.51
N VAL A 138 -0.74 -15.67 3.46
CA VAL A 138 -1.13 -14.26 3.39
C VAL A 138 -2.10 -13.89 4.52
N PHE A 139 -2.99 -14.81 4.92
CA PHE A 139 -3.97 -14.58 5.99
C PHE A 139 -3.35 -14.47 7.38
N ASN A 140 -2.10 -14.93 7.54
CA ASN A 140 -1.37 -14.86 8.80
C ASN A 140 -0.61 -13.53 8.98
N ILE A 141 -0.64 -12.64 7.98
CA ILE A 141 -0.01 -11.32 8.08
C ILE A 141 -0.87 -10.43 9.00
N PRO A 142 -0.31 -9.88 10.08
CA PRO A 142 -0.94 -8.89 10.94
C PRO A 142 -1.48 -7.69 10.16
N LYS A 143 -2.63 -7.18 10.61
CA LYS A 143 -3.35 -6.08 9.95
C LYS A 143 -2.47 -4.87 9.65
N GLU A 144 -1.59 -4.48 10.58
CA GLU A 144 -0.72 -3.31 10.46
C GLU A 144 0.26 -3.46 9.30
N ASN A 145 0.75 -4.68 9.08
CA ASN A 145 1.70 -4.95 8.01
C ASN A 145 0.98 -5.25 6.70
N MET A 146 -0.21 -5.87 6.74
CA MET A 146 -1.05 -6.06 5.55
C MET A 146 -1.36 -4.72 4.88
N SER A 147 -1.71 -3.70 5.66
CA SER A 147 -1.94 -2.35 5.12
C SER A 147 -0.71 -1.77 4.44
N LYS A 148 0.48 -1.91 5.02
CA LYS A 148 1.73 -1.44 4.41
C LYS A 148 2.02 -2.14 3.08
N PHE A 149 1.82 -3.46 3.02
CA PHE A 149 2.00 -4.22 1.78
C PHE A 149 1.00 -3.80 0.71
N TYR A 150 -0.27 -3.65 1.07
CA TYR A 150 -1.30 -3.21 0.13
C TYR A 150 -1.04 -1.78 -0.38
N ASP A 151 -0.59 -0.87 0.48
CA ASP A 151 -0.21 0.49 0.08
C ASP A 151 0.97 0.51 -0.90
N ALA A 152 1.98 -0.33 -0.64
CA ALA A 152 3.13 -0.49 -1.54
C ALA A 152 2.70 -1.10 -2.88
N PHE A 153 1.87 -2.15 -2.87
CA PHE A 153 1.27 -2.74 -4.08
C PHE A 153 0.48 -1.71 -4.89
N LYS A 154 -0.40 -0.93 -4.25
CA LYS A 154 -1.18 0.12 -4.89
C LYS A 154 -0.28 1.17 -5.55
N SER A 155 0.78 1.60 -4.86
CA SER A 155 1.77 2.52 -5.43
C SER A 155 2.57 1.91 -6.58
N LEU A 156 2.94 0.63 -6.51
CA LEU A 156 3.57 -0.08 -7.63
C LEU A 156 2.65 -0.12 -8.85
N CYS A 157 1.36 -0.35 -8.64
CA CYS A 157 0.37 -0.33 -9.71
C CYS A 157 0.27 1.03 -10.41
N LYS A 158 0.30 2.13 -9.66
CA LYS A 158 0.36 3.48 -10.26
C LYS A 158 1.57 3.64 -11.18
N LEU A 159 2.72 3.08 -10.83
CA LEU A 159 3.93 3.14 -11.65
C LEU A 159 3.82 2.31 -12.93
N TYR A 160 3.21 1.12 -12.86
CA TYR A 160 2.92 0.31 -14.04
C TYR A 160 2.00 1.03 -15.01
N THR A 161 0.94 1.66 -14.49
CA THR A 161 0.00 2.44 -15.32
C THR A 161 0.70 3.64 -15.96
N GLU A 162 1.50 4.38 -15.19
CA GLU A 162 2.24 5.53 -15.70
C GLU A 162 3.29 5.13 -16.75
N CYS A 163 4.00 4.02 -16.54
CA CYS A 163 5.02 3.53 -17.46
C CYS A 163 4.46 3.12 -18.82
N ASP A 164 3.22 2.60 -18.84
CA ASP A 164 2.53 2.24 -20.07
C ASP A 164 1.77 3.42 -20.70
N ASP A 165 1.74 4.56 -20.03
CA ASP A 165 1.11 5.78 -20.52
C ASP A 165 2.11 6.59 -21.35
N ASN A 166 1.84 6.67 -22.66
CA ASN A 166 2.66 7.40 -23.62
C ASN A 166 2.63 8.92 -23.39
N GLU A 167 1.65 9.44 -22.65
CA GLU A 167 1.52 10.85 -22.30
C GLU A 167 2.15 11.18 -20.94
N SER A 168 2.70 10.19 -20.24
CA SER A 168 3.26 10.39 -18.90
C SER A 168 4.42 11.39 -18.92
N ASN A 169 4.32 12.38 -18.03
CA ASN A 169 5.39 13.35 -17.82
C ASN A 169 6.42 12.75 -16.85
N TYR A 170 7.70 12.87 -17.19
CA TYR A 170 8.83 12.48 -16.33
C TYR A 170 8.68 12.95 -14.87
N ASN A 171 8.18 14.18 -14.66
CA ASN A 171 7.97 14.70 -13.30
C ASN A 171 6.89 13.93 -12.52
N SER A 172 5.78 13.57 -13.17
CA SER A 172 4.70 12.76 -12.58
C SER A 172 5.21 11.35 -12.24
N TYR A 173 5.94 10.73 -13.18
CA TYR A 173 6.57 9.42 -12.96
C TYR A 173 7.57 9.45 -11.79
N LEU A 174 8.39 10.50 -11.72
CA LEU A 174 9.37 10.69 -10.65
C LEU A 174 8.70 10.82 -9.29
N GLU A 175 7.65 11.65 -9.16
CA GLU A 175 6.91 11.82 -7.91
C GLU A 175 6.28 10.49 -7.45
N LYS A 176 5.61 9.77 -8.35
CA LYS A 176 5.03 8.44 -8.05
C LYS A 176 6.11 7.43 -7.64
N THR A 177 7.29 7.51 -8.26
CA THR A 177 8.42 6.62 -7.94
C THR A 177 8.91 6.90 -6.52
N GLN A 178 9.01 8.16 -6.12
CA GLN A 178 9.38 8.56 -4.76
C GLN A 178 8.34 8.07 -3.74
N GLU A 179 7.05 8.20 -4.05
CA GLU A 179 5.96 7.68 -3.20
C GLU A 179 6.10 6.16 -2.98
N PHE A 180 6.34 5.41 -4.06
CA PHE A 180 6.54 3.97 -4.01
C PHE A 180 7.78 3.58 -3.22
N VAL A 181 8.94 4.17 -3.51
CA VAL A 181 10.21 3.84 -2.83
C VAL A 181 10.08 4.07 -1.32
N LYS A 182 9.44 5.16 -0.89
CA LYS A 182 9.19 5.41 0.54
C LYS A 182 8.38 4.29 1.19
N LYS A 183 7.31 3.83 0.56
CA LYS A 183 6.48 2.72 1.04
C LYS A 183 7.23 1.40 1.01
N TYR A 184 8.03 1.17 -0.02
CA TYR A 184 8.82 -0.04 -0.19
C TYR A 184 9.92 -0.18 0.88
N GLU A 185 10.64 0.91 1.20
CA GLU A 185 11.65 0.89 2.27
C GLU A 185 11.04 0.58 3.64
N GLN A 186 9.83 1.07 3.95
CA GLN A 186 9.11 0.74 5.18
C GLN A 186 8.81 -0.77 5.33
N LEU A 187 8.78 -1.52 4.23
CA LEU A 187 8.62 -2.98 4.27
C LEU A 187 9.92 -3.69 4.66
N LYS A 188 11.08 -3.15 4.29
CA LYS A 188 12.39 -3.76 4.61
C LYS A 188 12.69 -3.75 6.10
N ASP A 189 12.17 -2.75 6.82
CA ASP A 189 12.33 -2.60 8.27
C ASP A 189 11.60 -3.70 9.08
N LEU A 190 10.77 -4.55 8.45
CA LEU A 190 9.94 -5.55 9.12
C LEU A 190 10.69 -6.82 9.61
N ASN A 191 12.04 -6.82 9.66
CA ASN A 191 12.86 -8.00 10.02
C ASN A 191 12.41 -9.26 9.26
N ILE A 192 12.49 -9.19 7.94
CA ILE A 192 12.04 -10.26 7.04
C ILE A 192 13.00 -11.44 7.14
N SER A 193 12.63 -12.47 7.90
CA SER A 193 13.33 -13.77 7.88
C SER A 193 12.97 -14.55 6.62
N GLU A 194 13.97 -15.16 5.99
CA GLU A 194 13.78 -16.00 4.82
C GLU A 194 12.83 -17.17 5.13
N GLY A 195 11.85 -17.42 4.26
CA GLY A 195 10.81 -18.43 4.47
C GLY A 195 9.57 -17.94 5.25
N SER A 196 9.60 -16.76 5.85
CA SER A 196 8.41 -16.19 6.51
C SER A 196 7.32 -15.77 5.50
N PRO A 197 6.05 -15.70 5.91
CA PRO A 197 4.97 -15.13 5.08
C PRO A 197 5.30 -13.73 4.55
N TYR A 198 5.99 -12.92 5.36
CA TYR A 198 6.46 -11.59 4.98
C TYR A 198 7.44 -11.62 3.83
N TYR A 199 8.41 -12.54 3.88
CA TYR A 199 9.40 -12.71 2.83
C TYR A 199 8.75 -13.05 1.50
N GLN A 200 7.71 -13.89 1.51
CA GLN A 200 7.01 -14.27 0.29
C GLN A 200 6.26 -13.09 -0.35
N LEU A 201 5.49 -12.30 0.43
CA LEU A 201 4.85 -11.08 -0.07
C LEU A 201 5.86 -10.08 -0.61
N PHE A 202 6.94 -9.86 0.15
CA PHE A 202 8.00 -8.93 -0.22
C PHE A 202 8.72 -9.38 -1.49
N SER A 203 9.04 -10.67 -1.62
CA SER A 203 9.69 -11.25 -2.79
C SER A 203 8.86 -11.06 -4.06
N ILE A 204 7.54 -11.28 -3.98
CA ILE A 204 6.62 -11.05 -5.09
C ILE A 204 6.63 -9.57 -5.53
N LEU A 205 6.50 -8.64 -4.57
CA LEU A 205 6.57 -7.21 -4.84
C LEU A 205 7.92 -6.76 -5.39
N SER A 206 9.03 -7.27 -4.84
CA SER A 206 10.39 -6.96 -5.29
C SER A 206 10.61 -7.43 -6.72
N LYS A 207 10.17 -8.65 -7.04
CA LYS A 207 10.27 -9.22 -8.38
C LYS A 207 9.48 -8.38 -9.39
N ASP A 208 8.26 -7.99 -9.04
CA ASP A 208 7.44 -7.11 -9.91
C ASP A 208 8.04 -5.71 -10.03
N TYR A 209 8.68 -5.20 -8.99
CA TYR A 209 9.40 -3.94 -9.08
C TYR A 209 10.63 -4.01 -10.01
N ASP A 210 11.44 -5.06 -9.92
CA ASP A 210 12.60 -5.25 -10.80
C ASP A 210 12.17 -5.44 -12.26
N ASN A 211 11.06 -6.14 -12.46
CA ASN A 211 10.40 -6.27 -13.75
C ASN A 211 9.96 -4.93 -14.33
N LEU A 212 9.34 -4.07 -13.51
CA LEU A 212 8.98 -2.71 -13.92
C LEU A 212 10.21 -1.92 -14.38
N LYS A 213 11.33 -1.99 -13.65
CA LYS A 213 12.58 -1.31 -14.04
C LYS A 213 13.07 -1.72 -15.42
N ASN A 214 13.01 -3.03 -15.71
CA ASN A 214 13.42 -3.56 -17.01
C ASN A 214 12.47 -3.13 -18.13
N LYS A 215 11.18 -2.94 -17.81
CA LYS A 215 10.16 -2.51 -18.76
C LYS A 215 10.26 -1.02 -19.10
N CYS A 216 10.45 -0.16 -18.09
CA CYS A 216 10.41 1.28 -18.26
C CYS A 216 11.78 1.83 -18.64
N SER A 217 11.95 2.24 -19.89
CA SER A 217 13.22 2.79 -20.40
C SER A 217 13.65 4.10 -19.72
N TYR A 218 12.72 4.86 -19.16
CA TYR A 218 12.96 6.11 -18.43
C TYR A 218 13.14 5.92 -16.92
N PHE A 219 13.30 4.68 -16.44
CA PHE A 219 13.43 4.43 -15.00
C PHE A 219 14.60 5.25 -14.44
N PRO A 220 14.36 6.22 -13.52
CA PRO A 220 15.43 7.01 -12.97
C PRO A 220 16.37 6.03 -12.23
N PRO A 221 17.68 6.03 -12.53
CA PRO A 221 18.60 5.10 -11.89
C PRO A 221 18.55 5.33 -10.39
N LEU A 222 18.03 4.36 -9.63
CA LEU A 222 17.81 4.44 -8.16
C LEU A 222 19.02 4.93 -7.37
N LEU A 223 20.23 4.73 -7.91
CA LEU A 223 21.49 5.23 -7.37
C LEU A 223 21.54 6.75 -7.26
N THR A 224 20.91 7.50 -8.16
CA THR A 224 20.83 8.96 -8.03
C THR A 224 19.90 9.38 -6.90
N TYR A 225 18.84 8.62 -6.60
CA TYR A 225 17.88 8.99 -5.55
C TYR A 225 18.40 8.73 -4.13
N SER A 226 19.09 7.61 -3.89
CA SER A 226 19.77 7.41 -2.60
C SER A 226 20.73 8.57 -2.32
N LEU A 227 21.50 8.98 -3.34
CA LEU A 227 22.42 10.12 -3.26
C LEU A 227 21.69 11.47 -3.12
N ILE A 228 20.58 11.72 -3.83
CA ILE A 228 19.81 12.98 -3.75
C ILE A 228 19.07 13.09 -2.41
N SER A 229 18.46 12.02 -1.92
CA SER A 229 17.77 12.01 -0.62
C SER A 229 18.77 12.24 0.52
N ILE A 230 19.93 11.57 0.47
CA ILE A 230 21.06 11.81 1.38
C ILE A 230 21.54 13.26 1.26
N ALA A 231 21.71 13.80 0.04
CA ALA A 231 22.14 15.18 -0.18
C ALA A 231 21.14 16.22 0.36
N LEU A 232 19.83 16.01 0.19
CA LEU A 232 18.80 16.90 0.72
C LEU A 232 18.79 16.93 2.25
N ILE A 233 19.02 15.79 2.91
CA ILE A 233 19.19 15.72 4.37
C ILE A 233 20.43 16.53 4.80
N PHE A 234 21.55 16.40 4.07
CA PHE A 234 22.78 17.16 4.32
C PHE A 234 22.63 18.66 4.09
N VAL A 235 21.71 19.11 3.22
CA VAL A 235 21.42 20.54 3.00
C VAL A 235 20.42 21.08 4.05
N ALA A 236 19.40 20.30 4.41
CA ALA A 236 18.36 20.75 5.33
C ALA A 236 18.87 20.89 6.77
N ILE A 237 19.65 19.93 7.28
CA ILE A 237 20.14 19.93 8.67
C ILE A 237 20.93 21.22 9.01
N PRO A 238 21.92 21.67 8.21
CA PRO A 238 22.63 22.92 8.47
C PRO A 238 21.74 24.15 8.45
N ILE A 239 20.72 24.20 7.59
CA ILE A 239 19.77 25.32 7.52
C ILE A 239 18.97 25.42 8.83
N PHE A 240 18.40 24.30 9.28
CA PHE A 240 17.65 24.26 10.54
C PHE A 240 18.53 24.56 11.75
N LEU A 241 19.76 24.02 11.79
CA LEU A 241 20.73 24.34 12.83
C LEU A 241 21.15 25.80 12.79
N GLY A 242 21.34 26.39 11.62
CA GLY A 242 21.68 27.80 11.44
C GLY A 242 20.57 28.73 11.91
N ILE A 243 19.31 28.42 11.60
CA ILE A 243 18.13 29.17 12.06
C ILE A 243 18.03 29.07 13.59
N SER A 244 18.11 27.84 14.14
CA SER A 244 18.07 27.59 15.59
C SER A 244 19.21 28.32 16.32
N TYR A 245 20.42 28.24 15.80
CA TYR A 245 21.61 28.92 16.34
C TYR A 245 21.43 30.44 16.34
N LYS A 246 20.97 31.03 15.24
CA LYS A 246 20.71 32.48 15.14
C LYS A 246 19.65 32.94 16.14
N TYR A 247 18.58 32.17 16.30
CA TYR A 247 17.51 32.46 17.25
C TYR A 247 18.01 32.38 18.71
N SER A 248 18.80 31.34 19.02
CA SER A 248 19.43 31.16 20.33
C SER A 248 20.40 32.30 20.66
N LEU A 249 21.31 32.65 19.73
CA LEU A 249 22.29 33.73 19.91
C LEU A 249 21.60 35.09 20.14
N PHE A 250 20.53 35.37 19.41
CA PHE A 250 19.73 36.57 19.59
C PHE A 250 19.02 36.58 20.97
N GLY A 251 18.50 35.43 21.40
CA GLY A 251 17.96 35.23 22.74
C GLY A 251 18.97 35.52 23.84
N PHE A 252 20.21 35.01 23.72
CA PHE A 252 21.29 35.26 24.66
C PHE A 252 21.70 36.74 24.71
N ARG A 253 21.84 37.41 23.56
CA ARG A 253 22.11 38.86 23.50
C ARG A 253 21.05 39.67 24.24
N LYS A 254 19.77 39.36 24.02
CA LYS A 254 18.65 40.08 24.66
C LYS A 254 18.64 39.86 26.19
N ARG A 255 18.98 38.67 26.66
CA ARG A 255 19.14 38.36 28.10
C ARG A 255 20.31 39.15 28.72
N PHE A 256 21.45 39.20 28.05
CA PHE A 256 22.63 39.93 28.52
C PHE A 256 22.37 41.45 28.62
N GLN A 257 21.72 42.04 27.60
CA GLN A 257 21.32 43.46 27.64
C GLN A 257 20.36 43.76 28.80
N LYS A 258 19.38 42.89 29.06
CA LYS A 258 18.47 43.01 30.21
C LYS A 258 19.21 42.93 31.56
N GLN A 259 20.20 42.04 31.70
CA GLN A 259 21.03 41.97 32.91
C GLN A 259 21.84 43.26 33.12
N LYS A 260 22.51 43.75 32.08
CA LYS A 260 23.29 45.00 32.15
C LYS A 260 22.42 46.21 32.53
N LEU A 261 21.18 46.27 32.05
CA LEU A 261 20.23 47.32 32.44
C LEU A 261 19.80 47.21 33.90
N ARG A 262 19.53 45.99 34.40
CA ARG A 262 19.20 45.74 35.81
C ARG A 262 20.34 46.13 36.76
N GLU A 263 21.58 45.85 36.38
CA GLU A 263 22.76 46.27 37.17
C GLU A 263 22.93 47.79 37.22
N LYS A 264 22.77 48.48 36.09
CA LYS A 264 22.78 49.95 36.05
C LYS A 264 21.73 50.55 36.99
N ILE A 265 20.50 50.03 36.95
CA ILE A 265 19.41 50.49 37.84
C ILE A 265 19.76 50.23 39.31
N LYS A 266 20.32 49.06 39.66
CA LYS A 266 20.78 48.76 41.03
C LYS A 266 21.88 49.72 41.50
N ASN A 267 22.84 50.05 40.63
CA ASN A 267 23.94 50.95 40.96
C ASN A 267 23.46 52.40 41.15
N VAL A 268 22.51 52.88 40.34
CA VAL A 268 21.88 54.19 40.54
C VAL A 268 21.13 54.22 41.87
N LYS A 269 20.33 53.19 42.19
CA LYS A 269 19.60 53.11 43.46
C LYS A 269 20.52 53.10 44.69
N LYS A 270 21.69 52.46 44.60
CA LYS A 270 22.72 52.51 45.67
C LYS A 270 23.30 53.90 45.89
N ARG A 271 23.47 54.71 44.83
CA ARG A 271 24.00 56.08 44.93
C ARG A 271 22.99 57.09 45.47
N VAL A 272 21.68 56.82 45.35
CA VAL A 272 20.61 57.70 45.84
C VAL A 272 20.31 57.47 47.33
N ASN A 273 20.59 56.26 47.83
CA ASN A 273 20.32 55.87 49.22
C ASN A 273 21.52 56.12 50.17
N HIS A 274 22.56 56.80 49.69
CA HIS A 274 23.78 57.09 50.43
C HIS A 274 24.03 58.59 50.43
#